data_AF-A0A314U7A3-F1
#
_entry.id   AF-A0A314U7A3-F1
#
_cell.length_a   1.000
_cell.length_b   1.000
_cell.length_c   1.000
_cell.angle_alpha   90.00
_cell.angle_beta   90.00
_cell.angle_gamma   90.00
#
_symmetry.space_group_name_H-M   'P 1'
#
loop_
_entity.id
_entity.type
_entity.pdbx_description
1 polymer ?
#
loop_
_entity_poly.entity_id
_entity_poly.type
_entity_poly.pdbx_seq_one_letter_code
_entity_poly.pdbx_strand_id
1 'polypeptide(L)'
;MAGYSTHCENMLDYAEDCLATYEEIVNGIHDAPKIAHKYIHDWQKSTLELYQGSIYMVGWDADGLPHVYKVDSSGPVKKTKSKHCYGFANGTGGKQVREYFKSFNVEVQSSNKLLETVTRALLYAAPFDDRSGGYLLVFKVKQRGFDDLYHKSVLEALFDHYDALAGHLSNSFFFLFPKRDYKPTHDINVKVHKGFKRKFRKEYKDNVVIKQGRRFVIRLVHFHSIPDELYEQIRKQNRQHNVPREVQALPWVLIEQFGQVPILFCKPTQEVMRDLQDV
;
A
#
# COMPACT_ATOMS: atom_id res chain seq x y z
N MET A 1 8.13 -5.04 6.80
CA MET A 1 9.52 -4.98 6.27
C MET A 1 9.57 -3.92 5.16
N ALA A 2 10.67 -3.19 5.00
CA ALA A 2 10.88 -2.27 3.87
C ALA A 2 12.37 -2.26 3.46
N GLY A 3 12.65 -2.01 2.17
CA GLY A 3 14.01 -2.04 1.61
C GLY A 3 14.28 -3.32 0.82
N TYR A 4 15.55 -3.71 0.73
CA TYR A 4 15.96 -4.92 0.02
C TYR A 4 15.56 -6.17 0.82
N SER A 5 14.71 -7.03 0.23
CA SER A 5 14.05 -8.12 0.94
C SER A 5 15.04 -9.14 1.49
N THR A 6 16.01 -9.58 0.70
CA THR A 6 17.00 -10.59 1.12
C THR A 6 17.81 -10.14 2.34
N HIS A 7 18.17 -8.86 2.43
CA HIS A 7 18.84 -8.32 3.62
C HIS A 7 17.96 -8.45 4.87
N CYS A 8 16.68 -8.12 4.70
CA CYS A 8 15.73 -8.15 5.80
C CYS A 8 15.36 -9.57 6.23
N GLU A 9 15.17 -10.48 5.28
CA GLU A 9 14.87 -11.91 5.52
C GLU A 9 16.02 -12.58 6.26
N ASN A 10 17.25 -12.50 5.74
CA ASN A 10 18.41 -13.09 6.40
C ASN A 10 18.63 -12.56 7.83
N MET A 11 18.34 -11.27 8.05
CA MET A 11 18.43 -10.68 9.39
C MET A 11 17.37 -11.25 10.34
N LEU A 12 16.13 -11.43 9.87
CA LEU A 12 15.04 -12.00 10.66
C LEU A 12 15.32 -13.47 10.98
N ASP A 13 15.76 -14.25 9.99
CA ASP A 13 16.09 -15.67 10.17
C ASP A 13 17.21 -15.83 11.21
N TYR A 14 18.28 -15.03 11.12
CA TYR A 14 19.35 -15.04 12.12
C TYR A 14 18.85 -14.68 13.53
N ALA A 15 17.95 -13.69 13.63
CA ALA A 15 17.41 -13.29 14.91
C ALA A 15 16.51 -14.38 15.52
N GLU A 16 15.70 -15.04 14.69
CA GLU A 16 14.87 -16.17 15.08
C GLU A 16 15.71 -17.36 15.54
N ASP A 17 16.74 -17.74 14.78
CA ASP A 17 17.68 -18.81 15.15
C ASP A 17 18.36 -18.55 16.49
N CYS A 18 18.82 -17.31 16.72
CA CYS A 18 19.43 -16.94 17.99
C CYS A 18 18.43 -17.03 19.15
N LEU A 19 17.20 -16.54 18.96
CA LEU A 19 16.17 -16.58 20.00
C LEU A 19 15.70 -18.01 20.29
N ALA A 20 15.70 -18.90 19.29
CA ALA A 20 15.35 -20.31 19.47
C ALA A 20 16.35 -21.06 20.37
N THR A 21 17.58 -20.55 20.54
CA THR A 21 18.56 -21.12 21.47
C THR A 21 18.38 -20.68 22.93
N TYR A 22 17.50 -19.72 23.21
CA TYR A 22 17.31 -19.21 24.56
C TYR A 22 16.38 -20.14 25.34
N GLU A 23 16.83 -20.60 26.51
CA GLU A 23 15.98 -21.39 27.43
C GLU A 23 14.79 -20.55 27.93
N GLU A 24 14.99 -19.25 28.12
CA GLU A 24 13.97 -18.29 28.54
C GLU A 24 14.21 -16.90 27.95
N ILE A 25 13.12 -16.21 27.56
CA ILE A 25 13.16 -14.81 27.10
C ILE A 25 12.87 -13.90 28.29
N VAL A 26 13.93 -13.45 28.96
CA VAL A 26 13.83 -12.67 30.22
C VAL A 26 13.45 -11.20 29.99
N ASN A 27 13.91 -10.57 28.90
CA ASN A 27 13.66 -9.13 28.65
C ASN A 27 12.50 -8.85 27.67
N GLY A 28 11.68 -9.85 27.38
CA GLY A 28 10.63 -9.78 26.35
C GLY A 28 11.17 -9.31 24.99
N ILE A 29 10.48 -8.35 24.36
CA ILE A 29 10.81 -7.85 23.02
C ILE A 29 12.18 -7.16 22.90
N HIS A 30 12.86 -6.84 24.01
CA HIS A 30 14.07 -6.02 23.97
C HIS A 30 15.31 -6.69 23.37
N ASP A 31 15.33 -8.03 23.33
CA ASP A 31 16.51 -8.76 22.86
C ASP A 31 16.51 -8.96 21.34
N ALA A 32 15.34 -9.17 20.73
CA ALA A 32 15.23 -9.35 19.27
C ALA A 32 15.85 -8.19 18.46
N PRO A 33 15.57 -6.89 18.75
CA PRO A 33 16.17 -5.77 18.03
C PRO A 33 17.69 -5.66 18.21
N LYS A 34 18.23 -6.10 19.35
CA LYS A 34 19.69 -6.07 19.60
C LYS A 34 20.39 -7.14 18.77
N ILE A 35 19.83 -8.35 18.73
CA ILE A 35 20.34 -9.48 17.93
C ILE A 35 20.29 -9.10 16.44
N ALA A 36 19.16 -8.58 15.98
CA ALA A 36 18.98 -8.07 14.62
C ALA A 36 20.01 -7.00 14.24
N HIS A 37 20.23 -6.02 15.11
CA HIS A 37 21.22 -4.98 14.84
C HIS A 37 22.66 -5.51 14.86
N LYS A 38 22.98 -6.49 15.72
CA LYS A 38 24.28 -7.16 15.73
C LYS A 38 24.53 -7.86 14.40
N TYR A 39 23.54 -8.60 13.87
CA TYR A 39 23.63 -9.20 12.54
C TYR A 39 23.97 -8.16 11.47
N ILE A 40 23.23 -7.04 11.44
CA ILE A 40 23.45 -5.98 10.46
C ILE A 40 24.91 -5.47 10.55
N HIS A 41 25.36 -5.14 11.76
CA HIS A 41 26.73 -4.67 11.98
C HIS A 41 27.79 -5.67 11.52
N ASP A 42 27.65 -6.94 11.89
CA ASP A 42 28.62 -7.99 11.56
C ASP A 42 28.62 -8.29 10.05
N TRP A 43 27.44 -8.31 9.43
CA TRP A 43 27.28 -8.48 7.98
C TRP A 43 27.96 -7.35 7.21
N GLN A 44 27.72 -6.09 7.58
CA GLN A 44 28.35 -4.92 6.92
C GLN A 44 29.87 -4.92 7.10
N LYS A 45 30.37 -5.35 8.26
CA LYS A 45 31.81 -5.51 8.50
C LYS A 45 32.44 -6.59 7.62
N SER A 46 31.72 -7.70 7.38
CA SER A 46 32.21 -8.84 6.60
C SER A 46 32.16 -8.61 5.08
N THR A 47 31.14 -7.91 4.59
CA THR A 47 30.89 -7.71 3.15
C THR A 47 31.44 -6.38 2.63
N LEU A 48 31.68 -5.41 3.52
CA LEU A 48 31.94 -4.01 3.19
C LEU A 48 30.78 -3.33 2.43
N GLU A 49 29.58 -3.92 2.45
CA GLU A 49 28.38 -3.38 1.83
C GLU A 49 27.48 -2.64 2.83
N LEU A 50 26.64 -1.75 2.33
CA LEU A 50 25.64 -1.05 3.14
C LEU A 50 24.36 -1.86 3.25
N TYR A 51 23.88 -2.07 4.48
CA TYR A 51 22.63 -2.77 4.71
C TYR A 51 21.44 -1.89 4.26
N GLN A 52 20.74 -2.32 3.22
CA GLN A 52 19.61 -1.61 2.61
C GLN A 52 18.21 -2.06 3.11
N GLY A 53 18.07 -2.41 4.40
CA GLY A 53 16.81 -2.84 5.00
C GLY A 53 16.32 -1.95 6.13
N SER A 54 15.01 -1.98 6.42
CA SER A 54 14.41 -1.36 7.60
C SER A 54 13.18 -2.15 8.06
N ILE A 55 13.23 -2.64 9.30
CA ILE A 55 12.17 -3.49 9.87
C ILE A 55 11.58 -2.84 11.12
N TYR A 56 10.27 -2.98 11.30
CA TYR A 56 9.65 -2.75 12.60
C TYR A 56 9.50 -4.09 13.32
N MET A 57 10.10 -4.18 14.50
CA MET A 57 9.89 -5.29 15.44
C MET A 57 8.94 -4.81 16.53
N VAL A 58 7.90 -5.60 16.78
CA VAL A 58 6.78 -5.22 17.64
C VAL A 58 6.52 -6.33 18.64
N GLY A 59 6.28 -5.97 19.90
CA GLY A 59 6.09 -6.95 20.96
C GLY A 59 5.91 -6.31 22.32
N TRP A 60 6.00 -7.14 23.35
CA TRP A 60 5.79 -6.75 24.75
C TRP A 60 7.07 -7.02 25.54
N ASP A 61 7.39 -6.13 26.47
CA ASP A 61 8.48 -6.38 27.43
C ASP A 61 8.02 -7.28 28.58
N ALA A 62 8.94 -7.62 29.48
CA ALA A 62 8.69 -8.48 30.63
C ALA A 62 7.65 -7.90 31.61
N ASP A 63 7.56 -6.58 31.71
CA ASP A 63 6.59 -5.86 32.54
C ASP A 63 5.21 -5.74 31.87
N GLY A 64 5.08 -6.25 30.64
CA GLY A 64 3.82 -6.21 29.90
C GLY A 64 3.50 -4.85 29.28
N LEU A 65 4.50 -4.03 28.96
CA LEU A 65 4.36 -2.82 28.15
C LEU A 65 4.67 -3.10 26.67
N PRO A 66 3.87 -2.55 25.73
CA PRO A 66 4.11 -2.75 24.31
C PRO A 66 5.21 -1.81 23.79
N HIS A 67 6.06 -2.33 22.91
CA HIS A 67 7.12 -1.57 22.25
C HIS A 67 7.15 -1.82 20.75
N VAL A 68 7.60 -0.80 20.04
CA VAL A 68 7.91 -0.83 18.61
C VAL A 68 9.36 -0.38 18.42
N TYR A 69 10.13 -1.19 17.72
CA TYR A 69 11.51 -0.94 17.38
C TYR A 69 11.65 -0.80 15.88
N LYS A 70 12.15 0.34 15.40
CA LYS A 70 12.68 0.44 14.05
C LYS A 70 14.12 -0.05 14.07
N VAL A 71 14.44 -1.07 13.28
CA VAL A 71 15.79 -1.62 13.15
C VAL A 71 16.25 -1.42 11.72
N ASP A 72 17.35 -0.69 11.56
CA ASP A 72 18.09 -0.47 10.32
C ASP A 72 19.58 -0.30 10.64
N SER A 73 20.40 0.05 9.64
CA SER A 73 21.85 0.21 9.79
C SER A 73 22.28 1.31 10.76
N SER A 74 21.38 2.21 11.16
CA SER A 74 21.69 3.30 12.10
C SER A 74 21.52 2.91 13.56
N GLY A 75 20.93 1.75 13.83
CA GLY A 75 20.62 1.30 15.18
C GLY A 75 19.13 1.18 15.47
N PRO A 76 18.79 0.46 16.55
CA PRO A 76 17.41 0.30 16.97
C PRO A 76 16.86 1.61 17.57
N VAL A 77 15.79 2.14 16.97
CA VAL A 77 15.01 3.26 17.53
C VAL A 77 13.75 2.72 18.19
N LYS A 78 13.61 2.89 19.51
CA LYS A 78 12.48 2.37 20.30
C LYS A 78 11.41 3.43 20.55
N LYS A 79 10.13 3.02 20.54
CA LYS A 79 9.01 3.78 21.10
C LYS A 79 8.03 2.85 21.81
N THR A 80 7.28 3.40 22.75
CA THR A 80 6.24 2.71 23.53
C THR A 80 4.89 3.41 23.41
N LYS A 81 3.88 2.97 24.17
CA LYS A 81 2.50 3.46 24.18
C LYS A 81 2.41 4.99 24.25
N SER A 82 1.55 5.57 23.42
CA SER A 82 1.24 7.00 23.36
C SER A 82 -0.28 7.22 23.48
N LYS A 83 -0.70 8.38 23.99
CA LYS A 83 -2.12 8.80 24.01
C LYS A 83 -2.63 9.21 22.62
N HIS A 84 -1.72 9.65 21.75
CA HIS A 84 -2.02 10.06 20.38
C HIS A 84 -1.50 9.03 19.36
N CYS A 85 -2.29 8.82 18.31
CA CYS A 85 -1.89 7.98 17.19
C CYS A 85 -1.02 8.76 16.20
N TYR A 86 0.29 8.78 16.41
CA TYR A 86 1.24 9.35 15.44
C TYR A 86 1.64 8.37 14.34
N GLY A 87 1.40 7.07 14.57
CA GLY A 87 1.78 5.99 13.68
C GLY A 87 3.29 5.88 13.48
N PHE A 88 3.69 4.78 12.85
CA PHE A 88 5.03 4.59 12.31
C PHE A 88 4.88 4.09 10.90
N ALA A 89 5.72 4.59 10.01
CA ALA A 89 5.72 4.13 8.64
C ALA A 89 7.14 4.13 8.09
N ASN A 90 7.52 3.00 7.50
CA ASN A 90 8.73 2.80 6.71
C ASN A 90 8.34 2.50 5.26
N GLY A 91 9.31 2.54 4.36
CA GLY A 91 9.04 2.43 2.92
C GLY A 91 8.54 3.72 2.29
N THR A 92 8.30 3.67 0.98
CA THR A 92 7.96 4.82 0.14
C THR A 92 6.58 5.39 0.46
N GLY A 93 5.59 4.51 0.70
CA GLY A 93 4.24 4.89 1.11
C GLY A 93 4.15 5.58 2.48
N GLY A 94 5.22 5.58 3.29
CA GLY A 94 5.18 6.12 4.63
C GLY A 94 4.90 7.63 4.71
N LYS A 95 5.15 8.39 3.64
CA LYS A 95 4.71 9.78 3.54
C LYS A 95 3.18 9.88 3.53
N GLN A 96 2.51 9.07 2.70
CA GLN A 96 1.05 9.07 2.56
C GLN A 96 0.36 8.65 3.86
N VAL A 97 0.88 7.61 4.52
CA VAL A 97 0.38 7.18 5.84
C VAL A 97 0.42 8.33 6.85
N ARG A 98 1.53 9.08 6.90
CA ARG A 98 1.68 10.23 7.80
C ARG A 98 0.77 11.40 7.43
N GLU A 99 0.58 11.66 6.13
CA GLU A 99 -0.37 12.69 5.67
C GLU A 99 -1.79 12.36 6.12
N TYR A 100 -2.20 11.09 6.00
CA TYR A 100 -3.49 10.64 6.52
C TYR A 100 -3.58 10.86 8.04
N PHE A 101 -2.61 10.41 8.85
CA PHE A 101 -2.68 10.64 10.30
C PHE A 101 -2.76 12.12 10.68
N LYS A 102 -2.06 13.01 9.94
CA LYS A 102 -2.12 14.46 10.17
C LYS A 102 -3.49 15.06 9.88
N SER A 103 -4.23 14.56 8.89
CA SER A 103 -5.56 15.09 8.57
C SER A 103 -6.65 14.72 9.58
N PHE A 104 -6.42 13.70 10.43
CA PHE A 104 -7.43 13.19 11.36
C PHE A 104 -7.15 13.48 12.84
N ASN A 105 -5.97 14.01 13.22
CA ASN A 105 -5.57 14.39 14.59
C ASN A 105 -6.16 13.47 15.69
N VAL A 106 -5.91 12.16 15.58
CA VAL A 106 -6.70 11.15 16.31
C VAL A 106 -6.15 10.93 17.71
N GLU A 107 -6.87 11.45 18.71
CA GLU A 107 -6.80 10.94 20.08
C GLU A 107 -7.36 9.52 20.12
N VAL A 108 -6.62 8.59 20.72
CA VAL A 108 -7.00 7.18 20.73
C VAL A 108 -8.10 6.96 21.76
N GLN A 109 -9.36 7.00 21.31
CA GLN A 109 -10.52 6.82 22.18
C GLN A 109 -10.86 5.34 22.46
N SER A 110 -10.54 4.42 21.54
CA SER A 110 -10.75 2.98 21.73
C SER A 110 -9.85 2.15 20.81
N SER A 111 -9.66 0.86 21.15
CA SER A 111 -8.88 -0.07 20.31
C SER A 111 -9.48 -0.27 18.92
N ASN A 112 -10.81 -0.26 18.79
CA ASN A 112 -11.48 -0.43 17.48
C ASN A 112 -11.30 0.82 16.61
N LYS A 113 -11.45 2.03 17.17
CA LYS A 113 -11.18 3.28 16.45
C LYS A 113 -9.72 3.38 16.02
N LEU A 114 -8.78 2.94 16.87
CA LEU A 114 -7.36 2.85 16.52
C LEU A 114 -7.15 1.90 15.33
N LEU A 115 -7.75 0.70 15.38
CA LEU A 115 -7.66 -0.29 14.31
C LEU A 115 -8.15 0.29 12.98
N GLU A 116 -9.36 0.84 12.94
CA GLU A 116 -9.91 1.44 11.72
C GLU A 116 -9.03 2.57 11.17
N THR A 117 -8.53 3.43 12.06
CA THR A 117 -7.67 4.56 11.66
C THR A 117 -6.36 4.05 11.05
N VAL A 118 -5.74 3.04 11.66
CA VAL A 118 -4.49 2.45 11.15
C VAL A 118 -4.74 1.73 9.83
N THR A 119 -5.82 0.93 9.72
CA THR A 119 -6.20 0.24 8.49
C THR A 119 -6.38 1.25 7.35
N ARG A 120 -7.14 2.33 7.58
CA ARG A 120 -7.36 3.38 6.57
C ARG A 120 -6.09 4.15 6.23
N ALA A 121 -5.22 4.44 7.20
CA ALA A 121 -3.96 5.14 6.96
C ALA A 121 -2.99 4.32 6.10
N LEU A 122 -2.90 3.01 6.36
CA LEU A 122 -2.12 2.08 5.53
C LEU A 122 -2.74 1.93 4.14
N LEU A 123 -4.05 1.75 4.08
CA LEU A 123 -4.79 1.65 2.83
C LEU A 123 -4.61 2.91 1.98
N TYR A 124 -4.58 4.09 2.59
CA TYR A 124 -4.39 5.37 1.90
C TYR A 124 -3.06 5.42 1.12
N ALA A 125 -2.02 4.69 1.53
CA ALA A 125 -0.77 4.67 0.78
C ALA A 125 -0.91 4.00 -0.59
N ALA A 126 -1.69 2.92 -0.71
CA ALA A 126 -1.75 2.12 -1.93
C ALA A 126 -2.35 2.88 -3.14
N PRO A 127 -3.37 3.75 -2.98
CA PRO A 127 -3.82 4.64 -4.03
C PRO A 127 -2.83 5.73 -4.45
N PHE A 128 -1.82 6.08 -3.65
CA PHE A 128 -1.03 7.30 -3.89
C PHE A 128 0.50 7.08 -3.85
N ASP A 129 0.95 5.83 -3.81
CA ASP A 129 2.37 5.45 -3.89
C ASP A 129 2.51 4.29 -4.88
N ASP A 130 3.30 4.50 -5.95
CA ASP A 130 3.46 3.55 -7.06
C ASP A 130 4.18 2.24 -6.70
N ARG A 131 4.74 2.19 -5.48
CA ARG A 131 5.45 1.04 -4.91
C ARG A 131 4.71 0.39 -3.75
N SER A 132 3.51 0.86 -3.41
CA SER A 132 2.65 0.30 -2.36
C SER A 132 1.42 -0.34 -3.00
N GLY A 133 1.05 -1.55 -2.56
CA GLY A 133 -0.11 -2.23 -3.13
C GLY A 133 -0.19 -3.72 -2.80
N GLY A 134 -0.96 -4.45 -3.61
CA GLY A 134 -1.17 -5.90 -3.44
C GLY A 134 -2.23 -6.19 -2.38
N TYR A 135 -1.79 -6.46 -1.15
CA TYR A 135 -2.65 -6.83 -0.03
C TYR A 135 -2.44 -5.90 1.15
N LEU A 136 -3.54 -5.63 1.87
CA LEU A 136 -3.52 -4.99 3.17
C LEU A 136 -3.61 -6.06 4.25
N LEU A 137 -2.57 -6.12 5.07
CA LEU A 137 -2.46 -7.01 6.22
C LEU A 137 -2.45 -6.17 7.50
N VAL A 138 -3.30 -6.52 8.47
CA VAL A 138 -3.35 -5.84 9.76
C VAL A 138 -3.39 -6.88 10.87
N PHE A 139 -2.43 -6.75 11.79
CA PHE A 139 -2.23 -7.65 12.92
C PHE A 139 -2.38 -6.89 14.23
N LYS A 140 -2.92 -7.57 15.25
CA LYS A 140 -2.88 -7.09 16.64
C LYS A 140 -1.99 -7.99 17.47
N VAL A 141 -0.86 -7.44 17.90
CA VAL A 141 0.11 -8.13 18.74
C VAL A 141 -0.34 -8.08 20.20
N LYS A 142 -0.48 -9.24 20.83
CA LYS A 142 -0.82 -9.41 22.25
C LYS A 142 0.42 -9.84 23.02
N GLN A 143 0.37 -9.80 24.35
CA GLN A 143 1.46 -10.33 25.18
C GLN A 143 1.74 -11.81 24.87
N ARG A 144 0.70 -12.56 24.48
CA ARG A 144 0.79 -13.94 24.03
C ARG A 144 0.22 -14.04 22.62
N GLY A 145 1.10 -14.11 21.63
CA GLY A 145 0.75 -14.26 20.22
C GLY A 145 0.20 -13.00 19.56
N PHE A 146 -0.45 -13.18 18.41
CA PHE A 146 -1.06 -12.11 17.64
C PHE A 146 -2.40 -12.57 17.05
N ASP A 147 -3.25 -11.61 16.69
CA ASP A 147 -4.49 -11.83 15.95
C ASP A 147 -4.34 -11.28 14.53
N ASP A 148 -4.76 -12.06 13.54
CA ASP A 148 -4.96 -11.62 12.16
C ASP A 148 -6.30 -10.90 12.06
N LEU A 149 -6.27 -9.58 12.00
CA LEU A 149 -7.48 -8.76 12.02
C LEU A 149 -7.99 -8.43 10.62
N TYR A 150 -7.10 -8.36 9.65
CA TYR A 150 -7.43 -7.96 8.30
C TYR A 150 -6.46 -8.55 7.29
N HIS A 151 -6.98 -9.22 6.27
CA HIS A 151 -6.22 -9.73 5.15
C HIS A 151 -7.09 -9.65 3.90
N LYS A 152 -6.96 -8.57 3.14
CA LYS A 152 -7.71 -8.35 1.90
C LYS A 152 -6.83 -7.74 0.84
N SER A 153 -7.16 -7.96 -0.43
CA SER A 153 -6.54 -7.20 -1.52
C SER A 153 -6.84 -5.71 -1.34
N VAL A 154 -5.98 -4.83 -1.88
CA VAL A 154 -6.20 -3.38 -1.78
C VAL A 154 -7.56 -2.97 -2.34
N LEU A 155 -8.05 -3.61 -3.41
CA LEU A 155 -9.33 -3.27 -4.01
C LEU A 155 -10.53 -3.64 -3.10
N GLU A 156 -10.48 -4.81 -2.46
CA GLU A 156 -11.48 -5.22 -1.46
C GLU A 156 -11.41 -4.30 -0.23
N ALA A 157 -10.21 -3.93 0.19
CA ALA A 157 -10.02 -3.02 1.31
C ALA A 157 -10.55 -1.60 1.02
N LEU A 158 -10.36 -1.11 -0.21
CA LEU A 158 -10.94 0.15 -0.68
C LEU A 158 -12.46 0.10 -0.69
N PHE A 159 -13.07 -1.03 -1.05
CA PHE A 159 -14.51 -1.21 -1.00
C PHE A 159 -15.05 -1.10 0.44
N ASP A 160 -14.43 -1.81 1.39
CA ASP A 160 -14.81 -1.77 2.82
C ASP A 160 -14.70 -0.37 3.45
N HIS A 161 -13.79 0.46 2.93
CA HIS A 161 -13.46 1.77 3.47
C HIS A 161 -13.76 2.92 2.51
N TYR A 162 -14.62 2.67 1.52
CA TYR A 162 -14.87 3.61 0.43
C TYR A 162 -15.33 4.97 0.94
N ASP A 163 -16.35 5.02 1.80
CA ASP A 163 -16.93 6.29 2.28
C ASP A 163 -15.90 7.18 2.97
N ALA A 164 -14.97 6.58 3.71
CA ALA A 164 -13.89 7.31 4.39
C ALA A 164 -12.81 7.83 3.42
N LEU A 165 -12.68 7.23 2.24
CA LEU A 165 -11.64 7.55 1.26
C LEU A 165 -12.18 8.24 0.00
N ALA A 166 -13.50 8.29 -0.20
CA ALA A 166 -14.16 8.81 -1.40
C ALA A 166 -13.72 10.25 -1.71
N GLY A 167 -13.60 11.10 -0.69
CA GLY A 167 -13.11 12.47 -0.85
C GLY A 167 -11.70 12.56 -1.43
N HIS A 168 -10.82 11.63 -1.07
CA HIS A 168 -9.45 11.55 -1.60
C HIS A 168 -9.40 10.97 -3.03
N LEU A 169 -10.35 10.11 -3.36
CA LEU A 169 -10.49 9.48 -4.68
C LEU A 169 -11.29 10.32 -5.68
N SER A 170 -11.89 11.42 -5.22
CA SER A 170 -12.77 12.30 -6.00
C SER A 170 -12.13 12.83 -7.28
N ASN A 171 -10.80 13.00 -7.30
CA ASN A 171 -10.03 13.42 -8.46
C ASN A 171 -9.30 12.25 -9.17
N SER A 172 -9.87 11.04 -9.10
CA SER A 172 -9.28 9.85 -9.70
C SER A 172 -10.26 9.13 -10.62
N PHE A 173 -9.73 8.34 -11.56
CA PHE A 173 -10.48 7.39 -12.38
C PHE A 173 -9.78 6.05 -12.39
N PHE A 174 -10.55 4.96 -12.39
CA PHE A 174 -9.99 3.65 -12.73
C PHE A 174 -9.72 3.58 -14.24
N PHE A 175 -8.62 2.95 -14.64
CA PHE A 175 -8.28 2.63 -16.03
C PHE A 175 -7.89 1.15 -16.12
N LEU A 176 -8.55 0.36 -16.97
CA LEU A 176 -8.31 -1.07 -17.14
C LEU A 176 -7.56 -1.34 -18.44
N PHE A 177 -6.39 -1.94 -18.34
CA PHE A 177 -5.54 -2.30 -19.48
C PHE A 177 -5.60 -3.81 -19.71
N PRO A 178 -5.84 -4.31 -20.93
CA PRO A 178 -5.76 -5.74 -21.22
C PRO A 178 -4.38 -6.29 -20.86
N LYS A 179 -4.33 -7.30 -20.00
CA LYS A 179 -3.07 -7.84 -19.46
C LYS A 179 -2.19 -8.45 -20.55
N ARG A 180 -2.80 -9.04 -21.58
CA ARG A 180 -2.10 -9.60 -22.75
C ARG A 180 -1.25 -8.56 -23.49
N ASP A 181 -1.71 -7.30 -23.48
CA ASP A 181 -1.08 -6.19 -24.21
C ASP A 181 -0.20 -5.34 -23.28
N TYR A 182 -0.44 -5.40 -21.96
CA TYR A 182 0.15 -4.52 -20.95
C TYR A 182 0.50 -5.27 -19.65
N LYS A 183 1.53 -6.12 -19.69
CA LYS A 183 2.12 -6.68 -18.46
C LYS A 183 2.78 -5.53 -17.66
N PRO A 184 2.48 -5.33 -16.37
CA PRO A 184 2.97 -4.17 -15.62
C PRO A 184 4.43 -4.38 -15.19
N THR A 185 5.36 -4.14 -16.12
CA THR A 185 6.79 -4.01 -15.85
C THR A 185 7.12 -2.54 -15.53
N HIS A 186 8.31 -2.30 -14.96
CA HIS A 186 8.79 -0.93 -14.72
C HIS A 186 8.77 -0.08 -16.00
N ASP A 187 9.33 -0.60 -17.10
CA ASP A 187 9.36 0.11 -18.38
C ASP A 187 7.98 0.43 -18.93
N ILE A 188 7.03 -0.50 -18.77
CA ILE A 188 5.65 -0.31 -19.19
C ILE A 188 4.98 0.76 -18.32
N ASN A 189 5.20 0.75 -17.00
CA ASN A 189 4.70 1.80 -16.10
C ASN A 189 5.25 3.18 -16.50
N VAL A 190 6.54 3.28 -16.83
CA VAL A 190 7.16 4.53 -17.31
C VAL A 190 6.54 5.00 -18.62
N LYS A 191 6.29 4.08 -19.57
CA LYS A 191 5.63 4.40 -20.85
C LYS A 191 4.18 4.88 -20.65
N VAL A 192 3.41 4.20 -19.81
CA VAL A 192 2.03 4.59 -19.47
C VAL A 192 2.01 5.97 -18.83
N HIS A 193 2.87 6.22 -17.85
CA HIS A 193 2.98 7.51 -17.17
C HIS A 193 3.33 8.64 -18.15
N LYS A 194 4.32 8.45 -19.04
CA LYS A 194 4.65 9.41 -20.12
C LYS A 194 3.48 9.62 -21.06
N GLY A 195 2.74 8.56 -21.34
CA GLY A 195 1.50 8.58 -22.08
C GLY A 195 0.50 9.55 -21.45
N PHE A 196 0.08 9.30 -20.21
CA PHE A 196 -0.90 10.13 -19.55
C PHE A 196 -0.48 11.59 -19.47
N LYS A 197 0.80 11.87 -19.18
CA LYS A 197 1.37 13.23 -19.24
C LYS A 197 1.16 13.91 -20.61
N ARG A 198 1.35 13.18 -21.71
CA ARG A 198 1.16 13.73 -23.06
C ARG A 198 -0.31 13.98 -23.38
N LYS A 199 -1.21 13.06 -22.98
CA LYS A 199 -2.65 13.11 -23.30
C LYS A 199 -3.37 14.16 -22.45
N PHE A 200 -3.14 14.14 -21.15
CA PHE A 200 -3.88 14.93 -20.15
C PHE A 200 -3.03 16.05 -19.55
N ARG A 201 -1.88 16.38 -20.15
CA ARG A 201 -1.05 17.56 -19.90
C ARG A 201 -1.04 18.09 -18.47
N LYS A 202 -1.79 19.16 -18.18
CA LYS A 202 -1.74 19.90 -16.92
C LYS A 202 -2.64 19.28 -15.85
N GLU A 203 -3.63 18.52 -16.28
CA GLU A 203 -4.64 17.89 -15.46
C GLU A 203 -4.09 16.63 -14.80
N TYR A 204 -3.21 15.89 -15.48
CA TYR A 204 -2.62 14.67 -14.96
C TYR A 204 -1.67 14.91 -13.78
N LYS A 205 -1.90 14.17 -12.69
CA LYS A 205 -1.05 14.16 -11.51
C LYS A 205 -0.18 12.90 -11.47
N ASP A 206 -0.80 11.73 -11.39
CA ASP A 206 -0.08 10.46 -11.31
C ASP A 206 -0.94 9.23 -11.66
N ASN A 207 -0.36 8.03 -11.66
CA ASN A 207 -1.11 6.76 -11.72
C ASN A 207 -0.44 5.65 -10.92
N VAL A 208 -1.25 4.75 -10.38
CA VAL A 208 -0.80 3.55 -9.65
C VAL A 208 -1.52 2.30 -10.14
N VAL A 209 -0.88 1.13 -10.03
CA VAL A 209 -1.52 -0.17 -10.29
C VAL A 209 -2.14 -0.67 -9.00
N ILE A 210 -3.48 -0.76 -8.95
CA ILE A 210 -4.20 -1.22 -7.75
C ILE A 210 -4.42 -2.73 -7.77
N LYS A 211 -4.59 -3.33 -8.96
CA LYS A 211 -4.81 -4.76 -9.09
C LYS A 211 -4.31 -5.29 -10.43
N GLN A 212 -3.72 -6.48 -10.40
CA GLN A 212 -3.38 -7.25 -11.58
C GLN A 212 -4.35 -8.45 -11.68
N GLY A 213 -5.48 -8.25 -12.34
CA GLY A 213 -6.47 -9.28 -12.59
C GLY A 213 -5.97 -10.37 -13.54
N ARG A 214 -6.86 -11.30 -13.87
CA ARG A 214 -6.57 -12.34 -14.87
C ARG A 214 -6.57 -11.75 -16.27
N ARG A 215 -7.56 -10.90 -16.57
CA ARG A 215 -7.78 -10.32 -17.90
C ARG A 215 -7.26 -8.89 -18.01
N PHE A 216 -7.35 -8.12 -16.94
CA PHE A 216 -6.99 -6.70 -16.95
C PHE A 216 -6.01 -6.32 -15.83
N VAL A 217 -5.22 -5.29 -16.09
CA VAL A 217 -4.50 -4.52 -15.07
C VAL A 217 -5.34 -3.29 -14.76
N ILE A 218 -5.77 -3.18 -13.51
CA ILE A 218 -6.56 -2.05 -13.02
C ILE A 218 -5.61 -1.01 -12.45
N ARG A 219 -5.64 0.19 -13.03
CA ARG A 219 -4.91 1.37 -12.57
C ARG A 219 -5.86 2.38 -11.98
N LEU A 220 -5.38 3.11 -10.99
CA LEU A 220 -6.01 4.35 -10.56
C LEU A 220 -5.18 5.50 -11.09
N VAL A 221 -5.82 6.44 -11.77
CA VAL A 221 -5.18 7.60 -12.40
C VAL A 221 -5.71 8.85 -11.72
N HIS A 222 -4.80 9.70 -11.26
CA HIS A 222 -5.08 10.89 -10.47
C HIS A 222 -4.91 12.15 -11.30
N PHE A 223 -5.77 13.11 -11.02
CA PHE A 223 -5.78 14.42 -11.65
C PHE A 223 -5.68 15.53 -10.59
N HIS A 224 -5.17 16.69 -10.97
CA HIS A 224 -5.14 17.88 -10.12
C HIS A 224 -6.54 18.45 -9.86
N SER A 225 -7.39 18.35 -10.88
CA SER A 225 -8.82 18.55 -10.82
C SER A 225 -9.45 17.62 -11.86
N ILE A 226 -10.63 17.06 -11.56
CA ILE A 226 -11.46 16.44 -12.59
C ILE A 226 -12.44 17.49 -13.09
N PRO A 227 -12.30 17.98 -14.34
CA PRO A 227 -13.42 18.64 -14.99
C PRO A 227 -14.47 17.55 -15.27
N ASP A 228 -15.72 17.70 -14.81
CA ASP A 228 -16.83 16.86 -15.29
C ASP A 228 -16.94 16.93 -16.82
N GLU A 229 -16.48 18.03 -17.41
CA GLU A 229 -16.28 18.20 -18.86
C GLU A 229 -15.26 17.21 -19.45
N LEU A 230 -14.16 16.90 -18.76
CA LEU A 230 -13.17 15.90 -19.22
C LEU A 230 -13.81 14.51 -19.19
N TYR A 231 -14.55 14.19 -18.13
CA TYR A 231 -15.30 12.93 -18.07
C TYR A 231 -16.31 12.81 -19.22
N GLU A 232 -17.11 13.84 -19.45
CA GLU A 232 -18.13 13.85 -20.51
C GLU A 232 -17.54 13.92 -21.92
N GLN A 233 -16.43 14.63 -22.11
CA GLN A 233 -15.70 14.70 -23.38
C GLN A 233 -15.13 13.33 -23.74
N ILE A 234 -14.49 12.67 -22.77
CA ILE A 234 -14.01 11.31 -22.96
C ILE A 234 -15.21 10.37 -23.23
N ARG A 235 -16.29 10.47 -22.44
CA ARG A 235 -17.51 9.67 -22.63
C ARG A 235 -18.10 9.79 -24.04
N LYS A 236 -18.16 11.01 -24.59
CA LYS A 236 -18.73 11.28 -25.93
C LYS A 236 -17.86 10.74 -27.07
N GLN A 237 -16.54 10.84 -26.98
CA GLN A 237 -15.62 10.31 -28.00
C GLN A 237 -15.70 8.78 -28.15
N ASN A 238 -16.18 8.09 -27.11
CA ASN A 238 -16.07 6.63 -26.99
C ASN A 238 -17.34 5.85 -27.35
N ARG A 239 -18.48 6.50 -27.60
CA ARG A 239 -19.74 5.82 -28.01
C ARG A 239 -19.68 5.20 -29.42
N GLN A 240 -18.61 5.40 -30.18
CA GLN A 240 -18.49 5.03 -31.59
C GLN A 240 -17.65 3.76 -31.86
N HIS A 241 -17.29 2.97 -30.84
CA HIS A 241 -16.32 1.87 -30.99
C HIS A 241 -16.80 0.50 -30.50
N ASN A 242 -16.29 -0.56 -31.15
CA ASN A 242 -16.64 -1.97 -30.87
C ASN A 242 -15.96 -2.48 -29.59
N VAL A 243 -16.76 -3.11 -28.73
CA VAL A 243 -16.42 -3.48 -27.34
C VAL A 243 -16.49 -5.02 -27.17
N PRO A 244 -15.58 -5.66 -26.42
CA PRO A 244 -15.76 -7.05 -25.99
C PRO A 244 -17.06 -7.23 -25.16
N ARG A 245 -17.84 -8.27 -25.45
CA ARG A 245 -19.18 -8.48 -24.86
C ARG A 245 -19.20 -8.50 -23.33
N GLU A 246 -18.15 -8.98 -22.66
CA GLU A 246 -18.13 -9.08 -21.20
C GLU A 246 -18.06 -7.70 -20.50
N VAL A 247 -17.61 -6.68 -21.22
CA VAL A 247 -17.48 -5.31 -20.72
C VAL A 247 -18.73 -4.48 -21.03
N GLN A 248 -19.46 -4.82 -22.11
CA GLN A 248 -20.75 -4.22 -22.45
C GLN A 248 -21.82 -4.45 -21.36
N ALA A 249 -21.63 -5.46 -20.52
CA ALA A 249 -22.54 -5.80 -19.42
C ALA A 249 -22.39 -4.87 -18.19
N LEU A 250 -21.33 -4.05 -18.09
CA LEU A 250 -21.10 -3.15 -16.95
C LEU A 250 -21.55 -1.72 -17.31
N PRO A 251 -22.66 -1.20 -16.74
CA PRO A 251 -23.31 0.03 -17.23
C PRO A 251 -22.55 1.34 -16.96
N TRP A 252 -21.47 1.30 -16.18
CA TRP A 252 -20.64 2.45 -15.77
C TRP A 252 -19.26 2.50 -16.45
N VAL A 253 -18.96 1.57 -17.36
CA VAL A 253 -17.63 1.41 -17.96
C VAL A 253 -17.54 2.11 -19.32
N LEU A 254 -16.52 2.96 -19.52
CA LEU A 254 -16.30 3.73 -20.75
C LEU A 254 -14.98 3.34 -21.42
N ILE A 255 -14.91 3.21 -22.75
CA ILE A 255 -13.71 2.68 -23.44
C ILE A 255 -12.91 3.77 -24.15
N GLU A 256 -11.71 4.09 -23.69
CA GLU A 256 -10.73 4.88 -24.44
C GLU A 256 -9.75 4.02 -25.26
N GLN A 257 -9.04 4.65 -26.21
CA GLN A 257 -7.80 4.11 -26.75
C GLN A 257 -6.60 4.93 -26.21
N PHE A 258 -5.54 4.26 -25.76
CA PHE A 258 -4.26 4.90 -25.48
C PHE A 258 -3.19 4.34 -26.42
N GLY A 259 -2.91 5.09 -27.49
CA GLY A 259 -2.23 4.50 -28.65
C GLY A 259 -3.20 3.58 -29.40
N GLN A 260 -2.89 2.28 -29.51
CA GLN A 260 -3.75 1.28 -30.17
C GLN A 260 -4.59 0.42 -29.20
N VAL A 261 -4.43 0.56 -27.89
CA VAL A 261 -5.00 -0.39 -26.90
C VAL A 261 -6.31 0.13 -26.31
N PRO A 262 -7.39 -0.69 -26.28
CA PRO A 262 -8.62 -0.34 -25.61
C PRO A 262 -8.40 -0.31 -24.10
N ILE A 263 -8.77 0.79 -23.46
CA ILE A 263 -8.75 0.99 -22.02
C ILE A 263 -10.16 1.27 -21.55
N LEU A 264 -10.57 0.66 -20.45
CA LEU A 264 -11.83 0.98 -19.81
C LEU A 264 -11.59 2.00 -18.70
N PHE A 265 -12.42 3.02 -18.53
CA PHE A 265 -12.33 3.92 -17.40
C PHE A 265 -13.69 4.22 -16.75
N CYS A 266 -13.67 4.50 -15.45
CA CYS A 266 -14.85 4.82 -14.66
C CYS A 266 -14.47 5.61 -13.40
N LYS A 267 -15.43 6.35 -12.84
CA LYS A 267 -15.27 7.00 -11.53
C LYS A 267 -15.11 5.91 -10.46
N PRO A 268 -14.22 6.10 -9.46
CA PRO A 268 -14.09 5.17 -8.35
C PRO A 268 -15.31 5.34 -7.44
N THR A 269 -16.40 4.65 -7.76
CA THR A 269 -17.58 4.54 -6.91
C THR A 269 -17.56 3.22 -6.15
N GLN A 270 -18.33 3.13 -5.06
CA GLN A 270 -18.44 1.89 -4.30
C GLN A 270 -18.94 0.72 -5.16
N GLU A 271 -19.93 0.96 -6.03
CA GLU A 271 -20.47 -0.03 -6.97
C GLU A 271 -19.39 -0.53 -7.93
N VAL A 272 -18.63 0.39 -8.54
CA VAL A 272 -17.51 0.06 -9.43
C VAL A 272 -16.46 -0.78 -8.70
N MET A 273 -16.11 -0.42 -7.46
CA MET A 273 -15.12 -1.16 -6.69
C MET A 273 -15.55 -2.60 -6.41
N ARG A 274 -16.83 -2.83 -6.10
CA ARG A 274 -17.40 -4.17 -5.95
C ARG A 274 -17.20 -4.97 -7.24
N ASP A 275 -17.57 -4.40 -8.37
CA ASP A 275 -17.64 -5.15 -9.62
C ASP A 275 -16.24 -5.38 -10.24
N LEU A 276 -15.25 -4.54 -9.90
CA LEU A 276 -13.85 -4.74 -10.28
C LEU A 276 -13.14 -5.85 -9.48
N GLN A 277 -13.77 -6.42 -8.44
CA GLN A 277 -13.22 -7.54 -7.68
C GLN A 277 -13.14 -8.82 -8.50
N ASP A 278 -13.98 -8.98 -9.54
CA ASP A 278 -14.05 -10.20 -10.36
C ASP A 278 -13.29 -10.10 -11.70
N VAL A 279 -12.66 -8.95 -11.96
CA VAL A 279 -11.96 -8.61 -13.22
C VAL A 279 -10.45 -8.86 -13.14
#